data_AF-A0A9E5ZDY6-F1
#
_entry.id   AF-A0A9E5ZDY6-F1
#
_cell.length_a   1.000
_cell.length_b   1.000
_cell.length_c   1.000
_cell.angle_alpha   90.00
_cell.angle_beta   90.00
_cell.angle_gamma   90.00
#
_symmetry.space_group_name_H-M   'P 1'
#
loop_
_entity.id
_entity.type
_entity.pdbx_description
1 polymer ?
#
loop_
_entity_poly.entity_id
_entity_poly.type
_entity_poly.pdbx_seq_one_letter_code
_entity_poly.pdbx_strand_id
1 'polypeptide(L)'
;MKKYIYIACILVLSTQFLYSQVGIGTTNPDASAILELESSSQGFLPPVMTNLQIKAIANPATGLIAFSTDDGCLINFNGNTWTNVCTGLDIIVPLGTDDIKLKSDNTETTDYFGFSVYISSDVSKMAVGALLEDSDASGNGNGVL
;
A
#
# COMPACT_ATOMS: atom_id res chain seq x y z
N MET A 1 -27.88 56.90 -15.57
CA MET A 1 -26.48 56.45 -15.43
C MET A 1 -26.25 55.64 -14.16
N LYS A 2 -26.51 56.16 -12.94
CA LYS A 2 -26.32 55.42 -11.67
C LYS A 2 -27.06 54.06 -11.57
N LYS A 3 -28.29 54.00 -12.07
CA LYS A 3 -29.14 52.78 -12.08
C LYS A 3 -28.61 51.62 -12.94
N TYR A 4 -27.89 51.92 -14.02
CA TYR A 4 -27.26 50.88 -14.84
C TYR A 4 -25.94 50.37 -14.23
N ILE A 5 -25.27 51.22 -13.43
CA ILE A 5 -24.09 50.85 -12.65
C ILE A 5 -24.41 49.80 -11.59
N TYR A 6 -25.53 49.95 -10.86
CA TYR A 6 -25.94 48.94 -9.87
C TYR A 6 -26.29 47.59 -10.53
N ILE A 7 -26.94 47.62 -11.69
CA ILE A 7 -27.28 46.41 -12.46
C ILE A 7 -26.01 45.72 -12.98
N ALA A 8 -25.03 46.50 -13.49
CA ALA A 8 -23.75 45.95 -13.91
C ALA A 8 -22.95 45.35 -12.73
N CYS A 9 -22.94 46.00 -11.56
CA CYS A 9 -22.29 45.46 -10.35
C CYS A 9 -22.94 44.17 -9.87
N ILE A 10 -24.28 44.06 -9.88
CA ILE A 10 -24.99 42.83 -9.47
C ILE A 10 -24.69 41.67 -10.43
N LEU A 11 -24.61 41.95 -11.74
CA LEU A 11 -24.28 40.93 -12.74
C LEU A 11 -22.85 40.39 -12.56
N VAL A 12 -21.89 41.28 -12.26
CA VAL A 12 -20.47 40.93 -12.04
C VAL A 12 -20.24 40.20 -10.71
N LEU A 13 -21.04 40.46 -9.66
CA LEU A 13 -20.96 39.71 -8.39
C LEU A 13 -21.53 38.29 -8.48
N SER A 14 -22.40 38.03 -9.46
CA SER A 14 -23.08 36.73 -9.64
C SER A 14 -22.23 35.66 -10.33
N THR A 15 -21.07 36.00 -10.90
CA THR A 15 -20.20 35.05 -11.63
C THR A 15 -19.14 34.39 -10.74
N GLN A 16 -19.51 33.98 -9.53
CA GLN A 16 -18.65 33.11 -8.73
C GLN A 16 -18.74 31.68 -9.29
N PHE A 17 -17.64 31.15 -9.81
CA PHE A 17 -17.55 29.73 -10.15
C PHE A 17 -17.52 28.93 -8.84
N LEU A 18 -18.69 28.49 -8.38
CA LEU A 18 -18.80 27.57 -7.25
C LEU A 18 -18.39 26.17 -7.73
N TYR A 19 -17.15 25.78 -7.48
CA TYR A 19 -16.75 24.37 -7.58
C TYR A 19 -17.35 23.63 -6.40
N SER A 20 -18.40 22.83 -6.65
CA SER A 20 -18.97 21.98 -5.60
C SER A 20 -18.14 20.71 -5.48
N GLN A 21 -17.35 20.62 -4.41
CA GLN A 21 -16.79 19.38 -3.89
C GLN A 21 -17.92 18.45 -3.42
N VAL A 22 -17.75 17.14 -3.59
CA VAL A 22 -18.76 16.14 -3.18
C VAL A 22 -18.45 15.68 -1.77
N GLY A 23 -19.24 16.11 -0.80
CA GLY A 23 -19.22 15.59 0.56
C GLY A 23 -20.39 14.65 0.80
N ILE A 24 -20.15 13.50 1.43
CA ILE A 24 -21.20 12.65 1.98
C ILE A 24 -20.96 12.54 3.48
N GLY A 25 -21.95 12.97 4.28
CA GLY A 25 -21.86 12.97 5.74
C GLY A 25 -21.11 14.18 6.34
N THR A 26 -20.57 15.06 5.49
CA THR A 26 -19.93 16.32 5.91
C THR A 26 -20.48 17.52 5.13
N THR A 27 -20.61 18.67 5.79
CA THR A 27 -20.99 19.95 5.15
C THR A 27 -19.79 20.84 4.83
N ASN A 28 -18.60 20.46 5.30
CA ASN A 28 -17.37 21.19 5.06
C ASN A 28 -16.27 20.19 4.67
N PRO A 29 -16.35 19.61 3.46
CA PRO A 29 -15.31 18.71 3.00
C PRO A 29 -13.96 19.45 2.98
N ASP A 30 -12.87 18.70 3.14
CA ASP A 30 -11.52 19.22 3.05
C ASP A 30 -11.30 19.83 1.66
N ALA A 31 -10.67 21.01 1.61
CA ALA A 31 -10.44 21.74 0.37
C ALA A 31 -9.52 21.01 -0.62
N SER A 32 -8.78 20.00 -0.15
CA SER A 32 -7.97 19.11 -1.00
C SER A 32 -8.75 17.93 -1.58
N ALA A 33 -10.00 17.69 -1.15
CA ALA A 33 -10.80 16.54 -1.56
C ALA A 33 -11.85 16.89 -2.62
N ILE A 34 -11.85 16.14 -3.74
CA ILE A 34 -12.96 16.16 -4.70
C ILE A 34 -14.17 15.37 -4.15
N LEU A 35 -13.90 14.29 -3.42
CA LEU A 35 -14.89 13.45 -2.73
C LEU A 35 -14.42 13.17 -1.29
N GLU A 36 -15.28 13.43 -0.30
CA GLU A 36 -15.05 13.05 1.09
C GLU A 36 -16.27 12.31 1.66
N LEU A 37 -15.99 11.27 2.46
CA LEU A 37 -16.99 10.44 3.12
C LEU A 37 -16.73 10.50 4.63
N GLU A 38 -17.63 11.12 5.38
CA GLU A 38 -17.55 11.21 6.85
C GLU A 38 -18.69 10.39 7.47
N SER A 39 -18.36 9.41 8.31
CA SER A 39 -19.34 8.64 9.07
C SER A 39 -18.69 8.00 10.29
N SER A 40 -19.44 7.86 11.38
CA SER A 40 -19.02 7.14 12.60
C SER A 40 -19.52 5.70 12.65
N SER A 41 -20.37 5.28 11.70
CA SER A 41 -21.04 3.97 11.72
C SER A 41 -20.99 3.22 10.38
N GLN A 42 -20.66 3.90 9.28
CA GLN A 42 -20.59 3.33 7.94
C GLN A 42 -19.22 3.58 7.32
N GLY A 43 -18.83 2.72 6.38
CA GLY A 43 -17.58 2.86 5.62
C GLY A 43 -17.82 2.92 4.12
N PHE A 44 -16.73 3.08 3.37
CA PHE A 44 -16.75 2.96 1.91
C PHE A 44 -16.56 1.51 1.50
N LEU A 45 -17.53 0.97 0.76
CA LEU A 45 -17.39 -0.32 0.08
C LEU A 45 -17.06 -0.08 -1.40
N PRO A 46 -15.80 -0.24 -1.85
CA PRO A 46 -15.47 -0.16 -3.27
C PRO A 46 -16.13 -1.31 -4.05
N PRO A 47 -16.10 -1.28 -5.40
CA PRO A 47 -16.60 -2.39 -6.22
C PRO A 47 -16.02 -3.74 -5.78
N VAL A 48 -16.89 -4.70 -5.48
CA VAL A 48 -16.55 -6.05 -5.02
C VAL A 48 -16.61 -7.02 -6.19
N MET A 49 -15.50 -7.68 -6.51
CA MET A 49 -15.33 -8.46 -7.74
C MET A 49 -14.37 -9.64 -7.51
N THR A 50 -14.40 -10.66 -8.39
CA THR A 50 -13.35 -11.70 -8.44
C THR A 50 -12.11 -11.18 -9.20
N ASN A 51 -10.97 -11.86 -9.05
CA ASN A 51 -9.75 -11.53 -9.79
C ASN A 51 -9.93 -11.60 -11.31
N LEU A 52 -10.77 -12.54 -11.78
CA LEU A 52 -11.11 -12.65 -13.19
C LEU A 52 -11.89 -11.41 -13.68
N GLN A 53 -12.84 -10.93 -12.89
CA GLN A 53 -13.64 -9.76 -13.23
C GLN A 53 -12.80 -8.48 -13.19
N ILE A 54 -11.92 -8.33 -12.19
CA ILE A 54 -11.00 -7.17 -12.09
C ILE A 54 -10.07 -7.13 -13.31
N LYS A 55 -9.48 -8.27 -13.69
CA LYS A 55 -8.61 -8.38 -14.88
C LYS A 55 -9.34 -8.14 -16.20
N ALA A 56 -10.67 -8.30 -16.23
CA ALA A 56 -11.49 -8.05 -17.41
C ALA A 56 -11.85 -6.57 -17.61
N ILE A 57 -11.55 -5.69 -16.65
CA ILE A 57 -11.75 -4.24 -16.81
C ILE A 57 -10.84 -3.73 -17.94
N ALA A 58 -11.44 -3.23 -19.01
CA ALA A 58 -10.72 -2.67 -20.14
C ALA A 58 -10.19 -1.26 -19.82
N ASN A 59 -8.93 -0.98 -20.18
CA ASN A 59 -8.26 0.31 -19.99
C ASN A 59 -8.42 0.89 -18.57
N PRO A 60 -8.04 0.14 -17.51
CA PRO A 60 -8.17 0.63 -16.14
C PRO A 60 -7.30 1.87 -15.93
N ALA A 61 -7.84 2.87 -15.24
CA ALA A 61 -7.08 4.06 -14.88
C ALA A 61 -6.06 3.74 -13.77
N THR A 62 -4.86 4.32 -13.85
CA THR A 62 -3.90 4.28 -12.75
C THR A 62 -4.55 4.81 -11.47
N GLY A 63 -4.37 4.08 -10.37
CA GLY A 63 -4.99 4.40 -9.09
C GLY A 63 -6.38 3.80 -8.89
N LEU A 64 -6.96 3.10 -9.88
CA LEU A 64 -8.27 2.44 -9.72
C LEU A 64 -8.21 1.38 -8.61
N ILE A 65 -9.21 1.37 -7.72
CA ILE A 65 -9.31 0.46 -6.57
C ILE A 65 -10.57 -0.39 -6.69
N ALA A 66 -10.44 -1.68 -6.40
CA ALA A 66 -11.53 -2.63 -6.23
C ALA A 66 -11.25 -3.55 -5.03
N PHE A 67 -12.27 -4.19 -4.47
CA PHE A 67 -12.08 -5.28 -3.49
C PHE A 67 -12.19 -6.63 -4.20
N SER A 68 -11.15 -7.47 -4.08
CA SER A 68 -11.13 -8.83 -4.59
C SER A 68 -11.71 -9.80 -3.57
N THR A 69 -12.73 -10.58 -3.96
CA THR A 69 -13.26 -11.68 -3.15
C THR A 69 -12.36 -12.90 -3.14
N ASP A 70 -11.52 -13.06 -4.17
CA ASP A 70 -10.59 -14.20 -4.27
C ASP A 70 -9.41 -13.99 -3.32
N ASP A 71 -8.89 -12.76 -3.25
CA ASP A 71 -7.75 -12.41 -2.38
C ASP A 71 -8.17 -11.88 -1.01
N GLY A 72 -9.46 -11.57 -0.82
CA GLY A 72 -9.98 -10.96 0.41
C GLY A 72 -9.41 -9.58 0.70
N CYS A 73 -9.08 -8.80 -0.34
CA CYS A 73 -8.29 -7.58 -0.20
C CYS A 73 -8.63 -6.49 -1.24
N LEU A 74 -8.29 -5.24 -0.93
CA LEU A 74 -8.20 -4.16 -1.91
C LEU A 74 -7.09 -4.42 -2.94
N ILE A 75 -7.44 -4.26 -4.21
CA ILE A 75 -6.55 -4.34 -5.36
C ILE A 75 -6.50 -2.97 -6.03
N ASN A 76 -5.29 -2.48 -6.29
CA ASN A 76 -5.02 -1.22 -6.96
C ASN A 76 -4.40 -1.46 -8.34
N PHE A 77 -4.82 -0.70 -9.36
CA PHE A 77 -4.14 -0.69 -10.66
C PHE A 77 -3.00 0.33 -10.65
N ASN A 78 -1.75 -0.11 -10.76
CA ASN A 78 -0.58 0.77 -10.69
C ASN A 78 -0.25 1.49 -12.03
N GLY A 79 -1.07 1.29 -13.07
CA GLY A 79 -0.84 1.78 -14.43
C GLY A 79 -0.37 0.70 -15.41
N ASN A 80 0.10 -0.44 -14.90
CA ASN A 80 0.55 -1.58 -15.69
C ASN A 80 -0.16 -2.88 -15.27
N THR A 81 -0.26 -3.12 -13.97
CA THR A 81 -0.81 -4.34 -13.38
C THR A 81 -1.69 -4.05 -12.17
N TRP A 82 -2.56 -5.00 -11.87
CA TRP A 82 -3.34 -5.03 -10.63
C TRP A 82 -2.48 -5.59 -9.50
N THR A 83 -2.39 -4.85 -8.39
CA THR A 83 -1.55 -5.15 -7.22
C THR A 83 -2.40 -5.24 -5.97
N ASN A 84 -2.16 -6.25 -5.13
CA ASN A 84 -2.81 -6.42 -3.84
C ASN A 84 -2.24 -5.43 -2.82
N VAL A 85 -3.11 -4.70 -2.11
CA VAL A 85 -2.72 -3.64 -1.17
C VAL A 85 -2.53 -4.17 0.26
N CYS A 86 -3.08 -5.33 0.60
CA CYS A 86 -3.04 -5.90 1.96
C CYS A 86 -1.81 -6.78 2.18
N THR A 87 -1.14 -7.22 1.11
CA THR A 87 0.19 -7.81 1.22
C THR A 87 1.19 -6.69 1.47
N GLY A 88 1.30 -6.28 2.74
CA GLY A 88 2.33 -5.36 3.19
C GLY A 88 3.70 -5.97 2.95
N LEU A 89 4.52 -5.27 2.17
CA LEU A 89 5.95 -5.53 1.99
C LEU A 89 6.24 -7.00 1.62
N ASP A 90 6.02 -7.32 0.34
CA ASP A 90 7.02 -8.19 -0.28
C ASP A 90 8.37 -7.48 -0.04
N ILE A 91 9.38 -8.18 0.48
CA ILE A 91 10.75 -7.65 0.54
C ILE A 91 11.25 -7.61 -0.90
N ILE A 92 10.65 -6.75 -1.72
CA ILE A 92 11.22 -6.25 -2.96
C ILE A 92 11.96 -5.00 -2.51
N VAL A 93 13.12 -5.21 -1.89
CA VAL A 93 14.19 -4.22 -2.04
C VAL A 93 14.46 -4.25 -3.54
N PRO A 94 14.27 -3.13 -4.28
CA PRO A 94 14.71 -3.07 -5.67
C PRO A 94 16.16 -3.53 -5.68
N LEU A 95 16.52 -4.41 -6.63
CA LEU A 95 17.87 -4.96 -6.81
C LEU A 95 18.85 -3.83 -7.22
N GLY A 96 18.98 -2.80 -6.37
CA GLY A 96 19.87 -1.68 -6.54
C GLY A 96 21.16 -2.05 -5.84
N THR A 97 22.03 -2.78 -6.55
CA THR A 97 23.49 -2.93 -6.34
C THR A 97 24.04 -3.30 -4.95
N ASP A 98 23.22 -3.36 -3.91
CA ASP A 98 23.61 -3.66 -2.54
C ASP A 98 23.11 -5.07 -2.21
N ASP A 99 24.03 -6.02 -2.13
CA ASP A 99 23.74 -7.38 -1.67
C ASP A 99 23.03 -7.32 -0.31
N ILE A 100 21.96 -8.10 -0.12
CA ILE A 100 21.40 -8.35 1.21
C ILE A 100 22.45 -9.13 2.00
N LYS A 101 23.13 -8.43 2.91
CA LYS A 101 24.16 -9.02 3.76
C LYS A 101 23.52 -9.53 5.05
N LEU A 102 23.48 -10.84 5.19
CA LEU A 102 23.29 -11.50 6.48
C LEU A 102 24.63 -11.53 7.19
N LYS A 103 24.68 -11.07 8.44
CA LYS A 103 25.84 -11.16 9.33
C LYS A 103 25.38 -11.67 10.68
N SER A 104 26.24 -12.38 11.39
CA SER A 104 26.01 -12.70 12.79
C SER A 104 26.05 -11.42 13.63
N ASP A 105 25.28 -11.41 14.72
CA ASP A 105 25.32 -10.35 15.73
C ASP A 105 26.60 -10.46 16.60
N ASN A 106 27.16 -11.67 16.72
CA ASN A 106 28.45 -11.96 17.33
C ASN A 106 29.50 -12.31 16.27
N THR A 107 30.62 -11.60 16.25
CA THR A 107 31.68 -11.79 15.25
C THR A 107 32.96 -12.27 15.92
N GLU A 108 32.87 -13.27 16.80
CA GLU A 108 34.09 -13.86 17.35
C GLU A 108 34.85 -14.60 16.26
N THR A 109 36.17 -14.71 16.40
CA THR A 109 37.06 -15.18 15.32
C THR A 109 36.85 -16.63 14.89
N THR A 110 35.96 -17.36 15.58
CA THR A 110 35.65 -18.77 15.36
C THR A 110 34.17 -19.05 15.12
N ASP A 111 33.32 -18.02 15.14
CA ASP A 111 31.89 -18.15 14.87
C ASP A 111 31.74 -18.22 13.35
N TYR A 112 31.77 -19.43 12.79
CA TYR A 112 31.68 -19.65 11.35
C TYR A 112 30.23 -19.41 10.84
N PHE A 113 29.69 -18.23 11.08
CA PHE A 113 28.41 -17.79 10.55
C PHE A 113 28.41 -17.88 9.03
N GLY A 114 27.37 -18.47 8.46
CA GLY A 114 27.29 -18.73 7.03
C GLY A 114 27.98 -20.02 6.59
N PHE A 115 28.42 -20.89 7.51
CA PHE A 115 29.00 -22.19 7.18
C PHE A 115 28.01 -23.08 6.38
N SER A 116 26.72 -22.95 6.66
CA SER A 116 25.66 -23.57 5.88
C SER A 116 24.49 -22.61 5.69
N VAL A 117 23.77 -22.78 4.58
CA VAL A 117 22.55 -22.03 4.29
C VAL A 117 21.49 -23.02 3.82
N TYR A 118 20.30 -22.92 4.40
CA TYR A 118 19.11 -23.64 3.97
C TYR A 118 18.04 -22.65 3.54
N ILE A 119 17.37 -22.95 2.43
CA ILE A 119 16.20 -22.23 1.94
C ILE A 119 15.13 -23.28 1.65
N SER A 120 13.93 -23.09 2.19
CA SER A 120 12.81 -24.00 1.93
C SER A 120 12.34 -23.88 0.48
N SER A 121 11.78 -24.97 -0.07
CA SER A 121 11.33 -25.00 -1.47
C SER A 121 10.22 -23.99 -1.78
N ASP A 122 9.47 -23.58 -0.77
CA ASP A 122 8.41 -22.57 -0.83
C ASP A 122 8.89 -21.16 -0.47
N VAL A 123 10.19 -20.99 -0.19
CA VAL A 123 10.85 -19.72 0.15
C VAL A 123 10.26 -19.05 1.41
N SER A 124 9.53 -19.81 2.24
CA SER A 124 8.94 -19.30 3.49
C SER A 124 9.92 -19.33 4.68
N LYS A 125 11.01 -20.10 4.57
CA LYS A 125 12.02 -20.26 5.61
C LYS A 125 13.42 -20.18 5.03
N MET A 126 14.28 -19.46 5.73
CA MET A 126 15.72 -19.48 5.52
C MET A 126 16.39 -19.72 6.87
N ALA A 127 17.42 -20.56 6.89
CA ALA A 127 18.28 -20.77 8.05
C ALA A 127 19.73 -20.58 7.63
N VAL A 128 20.53 -19.98 8.52
CA VAL A 128 21.98 -19.82 8.34
C VAL A 128 22.66 -20.50 9.51
N GLY A 129 23.55 -21.45 9.23
CA GLY A 129 24.32 -22.15 10.24
C GLY A 129 25.53 -21.32 10.69
N ALA A 130 25.88 -21.48 11.97
CA ALA A 130 27.08 -20.91 12.58
C ALA A 130 27.84 -22.04 13.30
N LEU A 131 28.80 -22.65 12.60
CA LEU A 131 29.60 -23.74 13.18
C LEU A 131 30.52 -23.16 14.27
N LEU A 132 30.62 -23.83 15.43
CA LEU A 132 31.40 -23.43 16.61
C LEU A 132 30.93 -22.15 17.31
N GLU A 133 29.73 -21.66 17.02
CA GLU A 133 29.13 -20.56 17.78
C GLU A 133 28.86 -21.05 19.22
N ASP A 134 29.50 -20.41 20.21
CA ASP A 134 29.52 -20.82 21.61
C ASP A 134 28.98 -19.75 22.56
N SER A 135 28.40 -18.68 22.05
CA SER A 135 27.84 -17.64 22.91
C SER A 135 26.63 -18.16 23.68
N ASP A 136 26.49 -17.75 24.93
CA ASP A 136 25.32 -18.02 25.79
C ASP A 136 24.02 -17.35 25.26
N ALA A 137 23.95 -17.01 23.97
CA ALA A 137 22.78 -16.45 23.32
C ALA A 137 21.65 -17.48 23.31
N SER A 138 20.82 -17.42 24.36
CA SER A 138 19.54 -18.11 24.41
C SER A 138 18.59 -17.52 23.34
N GLY A 139 18.70 -17.99 22.11
CA GLY A 139 17.79 -17.66 21.00
C GLY A 139 18.44 -18.02 19.66
N ASN A 140 18.07 -19.09 18.95
CA ASN A 140 16.70 -19.49 18.66
C ASN A 140 16.61 -21.00 18.46
N GLY A 141 15.84 -21.65 19.34
CA GLY A 141 15.36 -22.99 19.09
C GLY A 141 14.62 -23.05 17.75
N ASN A 142 15.24 -23.67 16.76
CA ASN A 142 14.52 -24.53 15.86
C ASN A 142 15.39 -25.75 15.56
N GLY A 143 15.49 -26.62 16.57
CA GLY A 143 15.79 -28.01 16.32
C GLY A 143 14.70 -28.59 15.44
N VAL A 144 14.93 -28.62 14.13
CA VAL A 144 14.32 -29.56 13.22
C VAL A 144 15.44 -30.04 12.31
N LEU A 145 15.78 -31.32 12.47
CA LEU A 145 16.59 -32.12 11.56
C LEU A 145 15.98 -32.15 10.16
#